data_AF-A0A1R3KUB3-F1
#
_entry.id   AF-A0A1R3KUB3-F1
#
_cell.length_a   1.000
_cell.length_b   1.000
_cell.length_c   1.000
_cell.angle_alpha   90.00
_cell.angle_beta   90.00
_cell.angle_gamma   90.00
#
_symmetry.space_group_name_H-M   'P 1'
#
loop_
_entity.id
_entity.type
_entity.pdbx_description
1 polymer ?
#
loop_
_entity_poly.entity_id
_entity_poly.type
_entity_poly.pdbx_seq_one_letter_code
_entity_poly.pdbx_strand_id
1 'polypeptide(L)'
;MGLACSREVFTSIFYTGAVTKKCCGELMELGKVCHDAFVKKTHEDPLYKDLSESTIAKKSIKTWDTCASVINISPSSSASGVISPAENPDSIIKENNCKTKMELPCAREVFTSIFKTGAVTKNCCGELKVLGKVCDDAFVNKTLEDLIYKNLSESAIAKKSTKTWNICASVIDVSPSSSA
;
A
#
# COMPACT_ATOMS: atom_id res chain seq x y z
N MET A 1 -0.20 -14.06 1.71
CA MET A 1 0.55 -15.16 2.36
C MET A 1 0.26 -16.48 1.65
N GLY A 2 1.31 -17.21 1.25
CA GLY A 2 1.21 -18.53 0.64
C GLY A 2 0.96 -19.65 1.65
N LEU A 3 0.46 -20.80 1.18
CA LEU A 3 0.02 -21.93 2.02
C LEU A 3 1.10 -22.43 3.00
N ALA A 4 2.36 -22.48 2.55
CA ALA A 4 3.48 -22.91 3.39
C ALA A 4 3.69 -21.96 4.58
N CYS A 5 3.67 -20.65 4.33
CA CYS A 5 3.83 -19.65 5.39
C CYS A 5 2.60 -19.56 6.30
N SER A 6 1.39 -19.70 5.76
CA SER A 6 0.18 -19.82 6.57
C SER A 6 0.27 -20.99 7.57
N ARG A 7 0.86 -22.12 7.15
CA ARG A 7 1.07 -23.27 8.03
C ARG A 7 2.06 -22.98 9.15
N GLU A 8 3.19 -22.32 8.86
CA GLU A 8 4.16 -21.94 9.89
C GLU A 8 3.55 -21.03 10.96
N VAL A 9 2.82 -19.99 10.52
CA VAL A 9 2.15 -19.05 11.42
C VAL A 9 1.11 -19.77 12.29
N PHE A 10 0.29 -20.61 11.66
CA PHE A 10 -0.69 -21.43 12.38
C PHE A 10 -0.05 -22.37 13.41
N THR A 11 1.00 -23.10 13.03
CA THR A 11 1.72 -24.01 13.93
C THR A 11 2.40 -23.27 15.09
N SER A 12 2.91 -22.05 14.86
CA SER A 12 3.47 -21.21 15.93
C SER A 12 2.43 -20.80 16.97
N ILE A 13 1.19 -20.53 16.54
CA ILE A 13 0.11 -19.99 17.41
C ILE A 13 -0.66 -21.09 18.12
N PHE A 14 -1.06 -22.14 17.40
CA PHE A 14 -1.96 -23.18 17.93
C PHE A 14 -1.23 -24.41 18.45
N TYR A 15 0.06 -24.55 18.10
CA TYR A 15 0.91 -25.65 18.54
C TYR A 15 2.26 -25.11 19.03
N THR A 16 3.35 -25.82 18.74
CA THR A 16 4.72 -25.38 18.99
C THR A 16 5.46 -25.38 17.67
N GLY A 17 5.96 -24.20 17.29
CA GLY A 17 6.69 -23.99 16.05
C GLY A 17 7.40 -22.65 16.06
N ALA A 18 8.13 -22.37 14.99
CA ALA A 18 8.73 -21.08 14.73
C ALA A 18 8.35 -20.64 13.31
N VAL A 19 8.25 -19.33 13.11
CA VAL A 19 8.00 -18.74 11.80
C VAL A 19 9.33 -18.34 11.20
N THR A 20 9.59 -18.77 9.97
CA THR A 20 10.82 -18.40 9.26
C THR A 20 10.81 -16.90 8.93
N LYS A 21 11.99 -16.30 8.75
CA LYS A 21 12.10 -14.88 8.35
C LYS A 21 11.32 -14.57 7.07
N LYS A 22 11.33 -15.48 6.09
CA LYS A 22 10.53 -15.35 4.86
C LYS A 22 9.04 -15.23 5.19
N CYS A 23 8.52 -16.15 6.01
CA CYS A 23 7.11 -16.17 6.36
C CYS A 23 6.70 -15.04 7.31
N CYS A 24 7.64 -14.53 8.13
CA CYS A 24 7.43 -13.27 8.85
C CYS A 24 7.24 -12.10 7.90
N GLY A 25 7.98 -12.02 6.79
CA GLY A 25 7.76 -10.99 5.76
C GLY A 25 6.34 -11.04 5.18
N GLU A 26 5.89 -12.22 4.75
CA GLU A 26 4.53 -12.41 4.22
C GLU A 26 3.43 -12.13 5.25
N LEU A 27 3.69 -12.41 6.53
CA LEU A 27 2.77 -12.09 7.64
C LEU A 27 2.69 -10.58 7.89
N MET A 28 3.82 -9.87 7.84
CA MET A 28 3.86 -8.41 8.01
C MET A 28 3.16 -7.70 6.86
N GLU A 29 3.32 -8.17 5.61
CA GLU A 29 2.59 -7.66 4.44
C GLU A 29 1.07 -7.87 4.55
N LEU A 30 0.64 -9.01 5.09
CA LEU A 30 -0.78 -9.28 5.36
C LEU A 30 -1.36 -8.32 6.42
N GLY A 31 -0.52 -7.91 7.37
CA GLY A 31 -0.86 -6.92 8.37
C GLY A 31 -1.60 -7.48 9.59
N LYS A 32 -1.54 -6.72 10.68
CA LYS A 32 -1.99 -7.16 12.01
C LYS A 32 -3.47 -7.48 12.06
N VAL A 33 -4.29 -6.71 11.35
CA VAL A 33 -5.75 -6.89 11.33
C VAL A 33 -6.12 -8.25 10.74
N CYS A 34 -5.48 -8.65 9.64
CA CYS A 34 -5.75 -9.95 9.01
C CYS A 34 -5.19 -11.11 9.84
N HIS A 35 -4.03 -10.94 10.49
CA HIS A 35 -3.50 -11.89 11.46
C HIS A 35 -4.46 -12.12 12.63
N ASP A 36 -4.93 -11.05 13.28
CA ASP A 36 -5.86 -11.12 14.41
C ASP A 36 -7.19 -11.76 13.99
N ALA A 37 -7.70 -11.43 12.80
CA ALA A 37 -8.91 -12.03 12.25
C ALA A 37 -8.75 -13.53 11.97
N PHE A 38 -7.61 -13.95 11.43
CA PHE A 38 -7.30 -15.37 11.21
C PHE A 38 -7.27 -16.16 12.53
N VAL A 39 -6.59 -15.64 13.55
CA VAL A 39 -6.49 -16.28 14.86
C VAL A 39 -7.87 -16.41 15.50
N LYS A 40 -8.66 -15.32 15.50
CA LYS A 40 -10.03 -15.36 16.00
C LYS A 40 -10.88 -16.37 15.24
N LYS A 41 -10.84 -16.34 13.89
CA LYS A 41 -11.66 -17.22 13.07
C LYS A 41 -11.32 -18.70 13.27
N THR A 42 -10.04 -19.00 13.47
CA THR A 42 -9.55 -20.34 13.74
C THR A 42 -9.99 -20.82 15.12
N HIS A 43 -9.98 -19.97 16.15
CA HIS A 43 -10.42 -20.34 17.50
C HIS A 43 -11.94 -20.58 17.60
N GLU A 44 -12.73 -19.93 16.73
CA GLU A 44 -14.17 -20.21 16.62
C GLU A 44 -14.48 -21.64 16.12
N ASP A 45 -13.54 -22.26 15.39
CA ASP A 45 -13.71 -23.61 14.87
C ASP A 45 -13.76 -24.64 16.01
N PRO A 46 -14.77 -25.53 16.04
CA PRO A 46 -14.91 -26.56 17.07
C PRO A 46 -13.66 -27.41 17.32
N LEU A 47 -12.81 -27.59 16.31
CA LEU A 47 -11.56 -28.37 16.43
C LEU A 47 -10.53 -27.72 17.36
N TYR A 48 -10.64 -26.41 17.63
CA TYR A 48 -9.68 -25.66 18.43
C TYR A 48 -10.30 -25.03 19.69
N LYS A 49 -11.57 -25.32 20.00
CA LYS A 49 -12.29 -24.74 21.14
C LYS A 49 -11.71 -25.13 22.50
N ASP A 50 -11.09 -26.30 22.61
CA ASP A 50 -10.47 -26.77 23.85
C ASP A 50 -9.14 -26.06 24.15
N LEU A 51 -8.60 -25.32 23.19
CA LEU A 51 -7.42 -24.50 23.42
C LEU A 51 -7.80 -23.23 24.18
N SER A 52 -7.06 -22.96 25.24
CA SER A 52 -7.20 -21.76 26.05
C SER A 52 -7.05 -20.49 25.22
N GLU A 53 -8.09 -19.66 25.19
CA GLU A 53 -8.10 -18.36 24.51
C GLU A 53 -6.92 -17.49 24.94
N SER A 54 -6.63 -17.44 26.25
CA SER A 54 -5.51 -16.65 26.78
C SER A 54 -4.14 -17.20 26.34
N THR A 55 -4.03 -18.50 26.12
CA THR A 55 -2.80 -19.14 25.60
C THR A 55 -2.62 -18.82 24.12
N ILE A 56 -3.68 -18.92 23.33
CA ILE A 56 -3.69 -18.55 21.91
C ILE A 56 -3.36 -17.07 21.74
N ALA A 57 -3.98 -16.18 22.53
CA ALA A 57 -3.71 -14.74 22.49
C ALA A 57 -2.24 -14.43 22.78
N LYS A 58 -1.65 -15.04 23.83
CA LYS A 58 -0.23 -14.88 24.14
C LYS A 58 0.69 -15.38 23.03
N LYS A 59 0.41 -16.55 22.45
CA LYS A 59 1.20 -17.11 21.34
C LYS A 59 1.05 -16.29 20.06
N SER A 60 -0.15 -15.78 19.79
CA SER A 60 -0.44 -14.87 18.67
C SER A 60 0.37 -13.58 18.79
N ILE A 61 0.30 -12.90 19.95
CA ILE A 61 1.06 -11.68 20.22
C ILE A 61 2.57 -11.96 20.11
N LYS A 62 3.05 -13.02 20.75
CA LYS A 62 4.47 -13.41 20.67
C LYS A 62 4.91 -13.66 19.22
N THR A 63 4.11 -14.37 18.43
CA THR A 63 4.43 -14.65 17.02
C THR A 63 4.49 -13.36 16.22
N TRP A 64 3.51 -12.49 16.41
CA TRP A 64 3.49 -11.16 15.78
C TRP A 64 4.71 -10.33 16.15
N ASP A 65 5.02 -10.17 17.45
CA ASP A 65 6.16 -9.38 17.93
C ASP A 65 7.51 -9.97 17.51
N THR A 66 7.60 -11.31 17.43
CA THR A 66 8.79 -11.99 16.90
C THR A 66 8.97 -11.66 15.42
N CYS A 67 7.91 -11.72 14.61
CA CYS A 67 8.01 -11.34 13.21
C CYS A 67 8.27 -9.84 13.02
N ALA A 68 7.62 -8.98 13.82
CA ALA A 68 7.84 -7.54 13.79
C ALA A 68 9.23 -7.11 14.28
N SER A 69 9.93 -7.95 15.06
CA SER A 69 11.32 -7.69 15.47
C SER A 69 12.35 -8.26 14.49
N VAL A 70 12.05 -9.39 13.83
CA VAL A 70 12.92 -9.98 12.79
C VAL A 70 12.88 -9.17 11.49
N ILE A 71 11.73 -8.58 11.19
CA ILE A 71 11.55 -7.60 10.13
C ILE A 71 11.65 -6.26 10.84
N ASN A 72 12.80 -5.59 10.88
CA ASN A 72 13.00 -4.32 11.59
C ASN A 72 12.10 -3.20 10.99
N ILE A 73 10.81 -3.24 11.28
CA ILE A 73 9.82 -2.19 11.08
C ILE A 73 9.70 -1.56 12.47
N SER A 74 10.57 -0.58 12.73
CA SER A 74 10.34 0.37 13.82
C SER A 74 8.94 0.96 13.67
N PRO A 75 8.16 1.08 14.76
CA PRO A 75 7.01 1.96 14.78
C PRO A 75 7.53 3.41 14.76
N SER A 76 7.38 4.07 13.61
CA SER A 76 7.29 5.52 13.41
C SER A 76 8.46 6.45 13.82
N SER A 77 8.85 7.25 12.83
CA SER A 77 9.26 8.66 12.90
C SER A 77 10.72 9.05 13.23
N SER A 78 11.33 9.73 12.25
CA SER A 78 11.99 11.05 12.35
C SER A 78 13.48 11.14 11.98
N ALA A 79 13.71 11.99 10.98
CA ALA A 79 14.87 12.85 10.72
C ALA A 79 16.08 12.30 9.93
N SER A 80 16.37 13.07 8.87
CA SER A 80 17.61 13.22 8.12
C SER A 80 18.02 12.16 7.11
N GLY A 81 17.62 12.45 5.86
CA GLY A 81 18.58 12.46 4.76
C GLY A 81 18.75 11.15 4.00
N VAL A 82 18.27 11.19 2.76
CA VAL A 82 18.80 10.47 1.58
C VAL A 82 18.23 9.05 1.31
N ILE A 83 17.21 9.08 0.44
CA ILE A 83 16.81 8.09 -0.61
C ILE A 83 16.15 6.78 -0.10
N SER A 84 14.82 6.78 -0.12
CA SER A 84 13.94 5.66 0.29
C SER A 84 13.97 4.45 -0.67
N PRO A 85 13.95 3.20 -0.14
CA PRO A 85 13.37 2.05 -0.81
C PRO A 85 11.86 2.28 -1.03
N ALA A 86 11.30 1.80 -2.15
CA ALA A 86 9.91 2.04 -2.54
C ALA A 86 8.91 1.75 -1.40
N GLU A 87 8.30 2.82 -0.87
CA GLU A 87 7.26 2.74 0.15
C GLU A 87 6.00 2.07 -0.43
N ASN A 88 5.26 1.30 0.38
CA ASN A 88 4.02 0.66 -0.06
C ASN A 88 3.02 1.73 -0.55
N PRO A 89 2.52 1.64 -1.80
CA PRO A 89 1.64 2.65 -2.37
C PRO A 89 0.31 2.81 -1.61
N ASP A 90 -0.25 1.74 -1.01
CA ASP A 90 -1.48 1.85 -0.20
C ASP A 90 -1.27 2.72 1.06
N SER A 91 -0.11 2.58 1.71
CA SER A 91 0.25 3.42 2.86
C SER A 91 0.36 4.88 2.45
N ILE A 92 1.09 5.16 1.36
CA ILE A 92 1.23 6.52 0.83
C ILE A 92 -0.14 7.13 0.49
N ILE A 93 -1.01 6.38 -0.19
CA ILE A 93 -2.35 6.83 -0.58
C ILE A 93 -3.18 7.20 0.66
N LYS A 94 -3.10 6.40 1.72
CA LYS A 94 -3.84 6.61 2.96
C LYS A 94 -3.28 7.78 3.76
N GLU A 95 -1.97 7.81 4.02
CA GLU A 95 -1.33 8.80 4.89
C GLU A 95 -1.40 10.21 4.30
N ASN A 96 -1.36 10.34 2.97
CA ASN A 96 -1.43 11.62 2.28
C ASN A 96 -2.87 12.04 1.91
N ASN A 97 -3.88 11.26 2.34
CA ASN A 97 -5.30 11.47 1.99
C ASN A 97 -5.52 11.63 0.48
N CYS A 98 -4.80 10.88 -0.35
CA CYS A 98 -4.76 11.10 -1.80
C CYS A 98 -6.14 10.98 -2.45
N LYS A 99 -7.01 10.10 -1.92
CA LYS A 99 -8.34 9.82 -2.48
C LYS A 99 -9.29 11.02 -2.46
N THR A 100 -9.04 12.05 -1.64
CA THR A 100 -9.93 13.20 -1.50
C THR A 100 -9.45 14.44 -2.26
N LYS A 101 -8.29 14.36 -2.93
CA LYS A 101 -7.62 15.53 -3.54
C LYS A 101 -7.89 15.72 -5.03
N MET A 102 -8.56 14.78 -5.67
CA MET A 102 -8.87 14.82 -7.11
C MET A 102 -10.24 14.20 -7.36
N GLU A 103 -11.02 14.83 -8.22
CA GLU A 103 -12.32 14.32 -8.61
C GLU A 103 -12.19 13.17 -9.63
N LEU A 104 -13.18 12.27 -9.62
CA LEU A 104 -13.25 11.12 -10.53
C LEU A 104 -13.03 11.44 -12.02
N PRO A 105 -13.63 12.51 -12.62
CA PRO A 105 -13.39 12.83 -14.03
C PRO A 105 -11.92 13.14 -14.32
N CYS A 106 -11.27 13.94 -13.47
CA CYS A 106 -9.86 14.28 -13.66
C CYS A 106 -8.94 13.09 -13.37
N ALA A 107 -9.24 12.27 -12.35
CA ALA A 107 -8.52 11.02 -12.10
C ALA A 107 -8.55 10.09 -13.32
N ARG A 108 -9.71 9.96 -13.99
CA ARG A 108 -9.85 9.15 -15.21
C ARG A 108 -9.04 9.71 -16.38
N GLU A 109 -9.01 11.03 -16.55
CA GLU A 109 -8.27 11.69 -17.61
C GLU A 109 -6.76 11.51 -17.45
N VAL A 110 -6.24 11.75 -16.24
CA VAL A 110 -4.83 11.52 -15.88
C VAL A 110 -4.46 10.05 -16.09
N PHE A 111 -5.29 9.13 -15.58
CA PHE A 111 -5.09 7.69 -15.79
C PHE A 111 -4.99 7.32 -17.28
N THR A 112 -5.87 7.87 -18.11
CA THR A 112 -5.89 7.60 -19.55
C THR A 112 -4.64 8.13 -20.24
N SER A 113 -4.15 9.30 -19.84
CA SER A 113 -2.88 9.86 -20.33
C SER A 113 -1.69 8.94 -20.02
N ILE A 114 -1.65 8.36 -18.81
CA ILE A 114 -0.52 7.54 -18.34
C ILE A 114 -0.56 6.12 -18.93
N PHE A 115 -1.68 5.42 -18.80
CA PHE A 115 -1.77 3.98 -19.11
C PHE A 115 -2.20 3.69 -20.54
N LYS A 116 -2.77 4.67 -21.25
CA LYS A 116 -3.21 4.54 -22.64
C LYS A 116 -2.55 5.63 -23.47
N THR A 117 -3.38 6.45 -24.12
CA THR A 117 -3.00 7.60 -24.94
C THR A 117 -4.03 8.67 -24.69
N GLY A 118 -3.59 9.89 -24.38
CA GLY A 118 -4.45 11.02 -24.11
C GLY A 118 -3.64 12.25 -23.72
N ALA A 119 -4.32 13.39 -23.59
CA ALA A 119 -3.76 14.60 -23.02
C ALA A 119 -4.59 14.99 -21.79
N VAL A 120 -3.95 15.62 -20.81
CA VAL A 120 -4.62 16.15 -19.62
C VAL A 120 -4.97 17.61 -19.86
N THR A 121 -6.21 17.98 -19.57
CA THR A 121 -6.73 19.34 -19.65
C THR A 121 -6.12 20.22 -18.57
N LYS A 122 -6.15 21.55 -18.77
CA LYS A 122 -5.63 22.50 -17.78
C LYS A 122 -6.34 22.39 -16.43
N ASN A 123 -7.66 22.13 -16.43
CA ASN A 123 -8.43 21.93 -15.21
C ASN A 123 -7.91 20.72 -14.42
N CYS A 124 -7.79 19.57 -15.09
CA CYS A 124 -7.30 18.35 -14.45
C CYS A 124 -5.80 18.42 -14.09
N CYS A 125 -5.02 19.23 -14.79
CA CYS A 125 -3.67 19.58 -14.34
C CYS A 125 -3.67 20.37 -13.03
N GLY A 126 -4.65 21.25 -12.80
CA GLY A 126 -4.85 21.94 -11.52
C GLY A 126 -5.10 20.96 -10.38
N GLU A 127 -6.04 20.04 -10.57
CA GLU A 127 -6.32 18.98 -9.59
C GLU A 127 -5.15 18.02 -9.38
N LEU A 128 -4.38 17.70 -10.44
CA LEU A 128 -3.17 16.88 -10.34
C LEU A 128 -2.09 17.56 -9.50
N LYS A 129 -1.94 18.88 -9.60
CA LYS A 129 -1.06 19.65 -8.72
C LYS A 129 -1.52 19.60 -7.25
N VAL A 130 -2.83 19.73 -7.00
CA VAL A 130 -3.40 19.63 -5.64
C VAL A 130 -3.21 18.22 -5.06
N LEU A 131 -3.42 17.20 -5.88
CA LEU A 131 -3.16 15.80 -5.53
C LEU A 131 -1.70 15.60 -5.11
N GLY A 132 -0.77 16.15 -5.89
CA GLY A 132 0.66 16.13 -5.61
C GLY A 132 1.36 14.89 -6.17
N LYS A 133 2.65 15.04 -6.47
CA LYS A 133 3.45 14.02 -7.15
C LYS A 133 3.52 12.70 -6.37
N VAL A 134 3.62 12.79 -5.05
CA VAL A 134 3.66 11.63 -4.15
C VAL A 134 2.41 10.75 -4.31
N CYS A 135 1.23 11.38 -4.38
CA CYS A 135 -0.02 10.67 -4.59
C CYS A 135 -0.17 10.13 -6.02
N ASP A 136 0.27 10.88 -7.05
CA ASP A 136 0.29 10.41 -8.44
C ASP A 136 1.17 9.16 -8.60
N ASP A 137 2.42 9.23 -8.13
CA ASP A 137 3.37 8.12 -8.16
C ASP A 137 2.80 6.89 -7.43
N ALA A 138 2.16 7.10 -6.26
CA ALA A 138 1.54 6.02 -5.50
C ALA A 138 0.36 5.37 -6.23
N PHE A 139 -0.52 6.14 -6.87
CA PHE A 139 -1.61 5.58 -7.67
C PHE A 139 -1.11 4.82 -8.89
N VAL A 140 -0.06 5.32 -9.55
CA VAL A 140 0.58 4.64 -10.70
C VAL A 140 1.18 3.31 -10.25
N ASN A 141 1.96 3.30 -9.18
CA ASN A 141 2.55 2.09 -8.61
C ASN A 141 1.47 1.11 -8.15
N LYS A 142 0.44 1.58 -7.45
CA LYS A 142 -0.69 0.74 -7.03
C LYS A 142 -1.40 0.09 -8.22
N THR A 143 -1.55 0.82 -9.31
CA THR A 143 -2.18 0.32 -10.53
C THR A 143 -1.34 -0.78 -11.18
N LEU A 144 -0.01 -0.65 -11.17
CA LEU A 144 0.90 -1.66 -11.75
C LEU A 144 0.89 -2.99 -10.98
N GLU A 145 0.45 -3.00 -9.72
CA GLU A 145 0.25 -4.24 -8.94
C GLU A 145 -0.95 -5.08 -9.46
N ASP A 146 -1.91 -4.46 -10.14
CA ASP A 146 -3.07 -5.17 -10.67
C ASP A 146 -2.66 -6.08 -11.85
N LEU A 147 -3.12 -7.34 -11.80
CA LEU A 147 -2.83 -8.37 -12.80
C LEU A 147 -3.20 -7.98 -14.23
N ILE A 148 -4.14 -7.04 -14.40
CA ILE A 148 -4.54 -6.51 -15.71
C ILE A 148 -3.39 -5.70 -16.34
N TYR A 149 -2.55 -5.05 -15.54
CA TYR A 149 -1.47 -4.17 -16.01
C TYR A 149 -0.07 -4.80 -15.91
N LYS A 150 0.05 -6.04 -15.40
CA LYS A 150 1.34 -6.74 -15.22
C LYS A 150 2.21 -6.91 -16.47
N ASN A 151 1.59 -6.86 -17.66
CA ASN A 151 2.30 -7.01 -18.94
C ASN A 151 2.77 -5.65 -19.50
N LEU A 152 2.42 -4.54 -18.84
CA LEU A 152 2.91 -3.23 -19.23
C LEU A 152 4.35 -3.04 -18.75
N SER A 153 5.15 -2.37 -19.58
CA SER A 153 6.50 -2.00 -19.18
C SER A 153 6.44 -0.92 -18.10
N GLU A 154 6.81 -1.27 -16.87
CA GLU A 154 6.88 -0.34 -15.73
C GLU A 154 7.70 0.91 -16.08
N SER A 155 8.85 0.74 -16.74
CA SER A 155 9.71 1.85 -17.15
C SER A 155 9.07 2.74 -18.21
N ALA A 156 8.25 2.20 -19.11
CA ALA A 156 7.48 2.99 -20.07
C ALA A 156 6.35 3.78 -19.38
N ILE A 157 5.66 3.16 -18.43
CA ILE A 157 4.60 3.80 -17.64
C ILE A 157 5.17 4.91 -16.74
N ALA A 158 6.29 4.67 -16.06
CA ALA A 158 6.97 5.68 -15.26
C ALA A 158 7.41 6.89 -16.09
N LYS A 159 7.91 6.67 -17.32
CA LYS A 159 8.22 7.74 -18.26
C LYS A 159 6.97 8.54 -18.67
N LYS A 160 5.84 7.87 -18.92
CA LYS A 160 4.57 8.54 -19.26
C LYS A 160 3.97 9.32 -18.09
N SER A 161 4.00 8.76 -16.88
CA SER A 161 3.59 9.45 -15.64
C SER A 161 4.46 10.70 -15.43
N THR A 162 5.79 10.56 -15.46
CA THR A 162 6.71 11.71 -15.34
C THR A 162 6.45 12.78 -16.40
N LYS A 163 6.21 12.36 -17.66
CA LYS A 163 5.87 13.29 -18.74
C LYS A 163 4.56 14.02 -18.46
N THR A 164 3.52 13.31 -18.02
CA THR A 164 2.20 13.87 -17.70
C THR A 164 2.30 14.86 -16.54
N TRP A 165 3.00 14.48 -15.48
CA TRP A 165 3.29 15.34 -14.33
C TRP A 165 4.01 16.63 -14.76
N ASN A 166 5.09 16.53 -15.54
CA ASN A 166 5.86 17.69 -15.97
C ASN A 166 5.06 18.65 -16.86
N ILE A 167 4.18 18.13 -17.71
CA ILE A 167 3.26 18.95 -18.50
C ILE A 167 2.36 19.76 -17.57
N CYS A 168 1.73 19.12 -16.59
CA CYS A 168 0.83 19.78 -15.65
C CYS A 168 1.54 20.71 -14.65
N ALA A 169 2.74 20.35 -14.20
CA ALA A 169 3.56 21.19 -13.34
C ALA A 169 4.02 22.48 -14.04
N SER A 170 4.15 22.45 -15.36
CA SER A 170 4.50 23.61 -16.18
C SER A 170 3.30 24.53 -16.49
N VAL A 171 2.07 24.11 -16.15
CA VAL A 171 0.88 24.96 -16.29
C VAL A 171 0.88 25.97 -15.16
N ILE A 172 1.26 27.21 -15.48
CA ILE A 172 1.12 28.38 -14.61
C ILE A 172 -0.33 28.44 -14.11
N ASP A 173 -0.52 28.55 -12.79
CA ASP A 173 -1.83 28.79 -12.21
C ASP A 173 -2.40 30.07 -12.82
N VAL A 174 -3.37 29.92 -13.72
CA VAL A 174 -4.25 31.03 -14.06
C VAL A 174 -5.13 31.18 -12.82
N SER A 175 -4.70 32.07 -11.91
CA SER A 175 -5.56 32.55 -10.84
C SER A 175 -6.92 32.88 -11.44
N PRO A 176 -8.04 32.48 -10.81
CA PRO A 176 -9.31 33.07 -11.16
C PRO A 176 -9.14 34.56 -10.91
N SER A 177 -9.11 35.34 -11.98
CA SER A 177 -9.22 36.79 -11.89
C SER A 177 -10.53 37.06 -11.18
N SER A 178 -10.45 37.43 -9.90
CA SER A 178 -11.55 38.03 -9.16
C SER A 178 -11.96 39.27 -9.95
N SER A 179 -12.94 39.08 -10.82
CA SER A 179 -13.54 40.15 -11.60
C SER A 179 -14.73 40.61 -10.79
N ALA A 180 -14.72 41.93 -10.55
CA ALA A 180 -15.60 42.76 -9.75
C ALA A 180 -17.10 42.47 -9.88
#